data_AF-A0A285RRS4-F1
#
_entry.id   AF-A0A285RRS4-F1
#
_cell.length_a   1.000
_cell.length_b   1.000
_cell.length_c   1.000
_cell.angle_alpha   90.00
_cell.angle_beta   90.00
_cell.angle_gamma   90.00
#
_symmetry.space_group_name_H-M   'P 1'
#
loop_
_entity.id
_entity.type
_entity.pdbx_description
1 polymer ?
#
loop_
_entity_poly.entity_id
_entity_poly.type
_entity_poly.pdbx_seq_one_letter_code
_entity_poly.pdbx_strand_id
1 'polypeptide(L)'
;MRVFAIHDDEIDKNNPIGMLLYYERSNHFIIELCECLDEWNAPLLFASFVKKGIFTIPHQYAKLWVEERVIPSGRQNIGMILKNAKLTKYDECKLLWLSRGKSSQDSCYLKDVKEEEIPGWLVARQADNIYESFPYMDGRIICLLKNDTSMEVDLTKCIDDVPKLYSVIKNERLMSGLTVDSGGYGITFNGNIFVEKRILVENGVVLPIYAKVFDSFAKHCVINTTEACDILECTRQNLGYFVKQELLHPIKTDWKENVFLKGEVTSST
;
A
#
# COMPACT_ATOMS: atom_id res chain seq x y z
N MET A 1 7.15 -7.50 7.59
CA MET A 1 6.01 -6.97 8.37
C MET A 1 6.06 -7.65 9.73
N ARG A 2 5.79 -6.93 10.81
CA ARG A 2 5.54 -7.55 12.13
C ARG A 2 4.06 -7.48 12.45
N VAL A 3 3.54 -8.49 13.16
CA VAL A 3 2.13 -8.56 13.55
C VAL A 3 2.06 -8.71 15.06
N PHE A 4 1.17 -7.93 15.67
CA PHE A 4 0.87 -8.00 17.09
C PHE A 4 -0.64 -8.14 17.28
N ALA A 5 -1.04 -9.05 18.15
CA ALA A 5 -2.42 -9.20 18.58
C ALA A 5 -2.76 -8.10 19.58
N ILE A 6 -3.82 -7.33 19.29
CA ILE A 6 -4.40 -6.36 20.20
C ILE A 6 -5.43 -7.10 21.06
N HIS A 7 -5.16 -7.20 22.36
CA HIS A 7 -6.08 -7.72 23.36
C HIS A 7 -6.62 -6.58 24.21
N ASP A 8 -7.77 -6.79 24.83
CA ASP A 8 -8.34 -5.87 25.82
C ASP A 8 -8.77 -6.65 27.07
N ASP A 9 -8.28 -6.24 28.24
CA ASP A 9 -8.53 -6.94 29.51
C ASP A 9 -9.99 -6.79 30.02
N GLU A 10 -10.80 -5.88 29.46
CA GLU A 10 -12.19 -5.66 29.85
C GLU A 10 -13.20 -6.26 28.88
N ILE A 11 -12.89 -6.27 27.58
CA ILE A 11 -13.81 -6.75 26.53
C ILE A 11 -13.74 -8.26 26.34
N ASP A 12 -12.58 -8.79 25.94
CA ASP A 12 -12.36 -10.22 25.73
C ASP A 12 -10.90 -10.58 26.07
N LYS A 13 -10.73 -11.23 27.22
CA LYS A 13 -9.41 -11.62 27.72
C LYS A 13 -8.76 -12.74 26.90
N ASN A 14 -9.58 -13.54 26.21
CA ASN A 14 -9.13 -14.75 25.55
C ASN A 14 -8.83 -14.49 24.07
N ASN A 15 -9.65 -13.69 23.40
CA ASN A 15 -9.49 -13.42 21.97
C ASN A 15 -8.94 -12.02 21.71
N PRO A 16 -8.12 -11.85 20.66
CA PRO A 16 -7.71 -10.53 20.24
C PRO A 16 -8.89 -9.78 19.61
N ILE A 17 -9.03 -8.50 19.96
CA ILE A 17 -9.99 -7.58 19.35
C ILE A 17 -9.52 -7.10 17.97
N GLY A 18 -8.23 -7.26 17.66
CA GLY A 18 -7.66 -6.90 16.36
C GLY A 18 -6.18 -7.24 16.25
N MET A 19 -5.58 -6.83 15.14
CA MET A 19 -4.17 -7.02 14.80
C MET A 19 -3.55 -5.68 14.44
N LEU A 20 -2.40 -5.37 15.05
CA LEU A 20 -1.52 -4.27 14.67
C LEU A 20 -0.43 -4.81 13.74
N LEU A 21 -0.37 -4.29 12.52
CA LEU A 21 0.63 -4.63 11.53
C LEU A 21 1.61 -3.48 11.40
N TYR A 22 2.91 -3.79 11.51
CA TYR A 22 3.99 -2.81 11.35
C TYR A 22 4.83 -3.11 10.11
N TYR A 23 4.88 -2.13 9.21
CA TYR A 23 5.69 -2.17 8.00
C TYR A 23 7.00 -1.41 8.23
N GLU A 24 8.04 -2.13 8.68
CA GLU A 24 9.33 -1.54 9.10
C GLU A 24 9.98 -0.63 8.04
N ARG A 25 9.87 -0.97 6.75
CA ARG A 25 10.53 -0.21 5.67
C ARG A 25 9.91 1.17 5.47
N SER A 26 8.58 1.28 5.59
CA SER A 26 7.83 2.53 5.44
C SER A 26 7.53 3.21 6.77
N ASN A 27 7.81 2.56 7.90
CA ASN A 27 7.41 3.00 9.23
C ASN A 27 5.90 3.27 9.35
N HIS A 28 5.07 2.43 8.72
CA HIS A 28 3.62 2.54 8.76
C HIS A 28 2.98 1.48 9.66
N PHE A 29 1.91 1.88 10.35
CA PHE A 29 1.08 1.02 11.17
C PHE A 29 -0.29 0.87 10.52
N ILE A 30 -0.79 -0.37 10.47
CA ILE A 30 -2.16 -0.70 10.08
C ILE A 30 -2.81 -1.42 11.25
N ILE A 31 -4.07 -1.10 11.55
CA ILE A 31 -4.86 -1.85 12.53
C ILE A 31 -6.02 -2.51 11.79
N GLU A 32 -6.16 -3.81 12.01
CA GLU A 32 -7.21 -4.65 11.48
C GLU A 32 -8.03 -5.20 12.65
N LEU A 33 -9.23 -4.68 12.85
CA LEU A 33 -10.13 -5.11 13.90
C LEU A 33 -10.90 -6.37 13.50
N CYS A 34 -11.26 -7.17 14.50
CA CYS A 34 -12.21 -8.27 14.34
C CYS A 34 -13.58 -7.72 13.94
N GLU A 35 -14.24 -8.36 12.96
CA GLU A 35 -15.60 -8.00 12.53
C GLU A 35 -16.67 -8.34 13.57
N CYS A 36 -16.28 -9.12 14.58
CA CYS A 36 -17.10 -9.42 15.74
C CYS A 36 -17.31 -8.23 16.68
N LEU A 37 -16.55 -7.13 16.49
CA LEU A 37 -16.71 -5.94 17.30
C LEU A 37 -17.93 -5.12 16.87
N ASP A 38 -18.53 -4.45 17.84
CA ASP A 38 -19.53 -3.40 17.69
C ASP A 38 -19.03 -2.08 18.32
N GLU A 39 -19.86 -1.04 18.25
CA GLU A 39 -19.53 0.29 18.76
C GLU A 39 -19.36 0.37 20.29
N TRP A 40 -19.80 -0.65 21.04
CA TRP A 40 -19.74 -0.72 22.49
C TRP A 40 -18.55 -1.51 23.01
N ASN A 41 -18.07 -2.47 22.22
CA ASN A 41 -16.95 -3.34 22.57
C ASN A 41 -15.67 -3.07 21.77
N ALA A 42 -15.65 -2.01 20.95
CA ALA A 42 -14.44 -1.51 20.32
C ALA A 42 -13.75 -0.46 21.21
N PRO A 43 -12.42 -0.31 21.14
CA PRO A 43 -11.73 0.83 21.75
C PRO A 43 -12.36 2.14 21.30
N LEU A 44 -12.51 3.11 22.22
CA LEU A 44 -13.26 4.35 21.98
C LEU A 44 -12.79 5.08 20.71
N LEU A 45 -11.48 5.08 20.45
CA LEU A 45 -10.88 5.69 19.25
C LEU A 45 -11.44 5.08 17.95
N PHE A 46 -11.88 3.83 17.98
CA PHE A 46 -12.34 3.08 16.82
C PHE A 46 -13.86 2.85 16.77
N ALA A 47 -14.59 3.12 17.85
CA ALA A 47 -16.02 2.86 17.97
C ALA A 47 -16.84 3.44 16.80
N SER A 48 -16.51 4.66 16.34
CA SER A 48 -17.21 5.29 15.21
C SER A 48 -16.93 4.64 13.85
N PHE A 49 -15.77 4.01 13.67
CA PHE A 49 -15.42 3.24 12.47
C PHE A 49 -16.16 1.91 12.48
N VAL A 50 -16.15 1.21 13.61
CA VAL A 50 -16.85 -0.05 13.80
C VAL A 50 -18.37 0.13 13.59
N LYS A 51 -18.96 1.20 14.13
CA LYS A 51 -20.36 1.58 13.86
C LYS A 51 -20.70 1.69 12.36
N LYS A 52 -19.72 2.10 11.54
CA LYS A 52 -19.85 2.23 10.08
C LYS A 52 -19.45 0.96 9.32
N GLY A 53 -19.12 -0.13 10.00
CA GLY A 53 -18.62 -1.36 9.40
C GLY A 53 -17.17 -1.28 8.89
N ILE A 54 -16.40 -0.29 9.36
CA ILE A 54 -15.01 -0.09 8.96
C ILE A 54 -14.10 -0.77 9.99
N PHE A 55 -13.52 -1.90 9.61
CA PHE A 55 -12.64 -2.71 10.46
C PHE A 55 -11.15 -2.63 10.10
N THR A 56 -10.83 -2.13 8.91
CA THR A 56 -9.47 -1.68 8.58
C THR A 56 -9.36 -0.21 8.96
N ILE A 57 -8.61 0.09 10.01
CA ILE A 57 -8.55 1.44 10.57
C ILE A 57 -7.71 2.36 9.67
N PRO A 58 -8.19 3.58 9.34
CA PRO A 58 -7.41 4.52 8.54
C PRO A 58 -6.06 4.85 9.18
N HIS A 59 -5.02 5.03 8.35
CA HIS A 59 -3.63 5.10 8.82
C HIS A 59 -3.38 6.14 9.90
N GLN A 60 -4.00 7.32 9.77
CA GLN A 60 -3.84 8.39 10.76
C GLN A 60 -4.36 7.99 12.15
N TYR A 61 -5.43 7.18 12.22
CA TYR A 61 -5.98 6.70 13.49
C TYR A 61 -5.21 5.49 14.03
N ALA A 62 -4.70 4.62 13.14
CA ALA A 62 -3.77 3.57 13.54
C ALA A 62 -2.48 4.16 14.14
N LYS A 63 -1.95 5.21 13.52
CA LYS A 63 -0.81 5.96 14.04
C LYS A 63 -1.12 6.66 15.35
N LEU A 64 -2.25 7.35 15.45
CA LEU A 64 -2.69 8.04 16.67
C LEU A 64 -2.79 7.06 17.85
N TRP A 65 -3.37 5.88 17.63
CA TRP A 65 -3.46 4.82 18.66
C TRP A 65 -2.09 4.39 19.19
N VAL A 66 -1.09 4.30 18.30
CA VAL A 66 0.30 4.00 18.68
C VAL A 66 0.93 5.18 19.43
N GLU A 67 0.74 6.40 18.94
CA GLU A 67 1.28 7.63 19.54
C GLU A 67 0.77 7.84 20.98
N GLU A 68 -0.49 7.50 21.28
CA GLU A 68 -1.09 7.55 22.63
C GLU A 68 -0.47 6.55 23.62
N ARG A 69 0.27 5.54 23.12
CA ARG A 69 0.87 4.44 23.90
C ARG A 69 2.38 4.53 24.04
N VAL A 70 3.01 5.45 23.31
CA VAL A 70 4.45 5.66 23.36
C VAL A 70 4.79 6.99 23.98
N ILE A 71 5.96 7.06 24.60
CA ILE A 71 6.43 8.31 25.20
C ILE A 71 6.68 9.31 24.05
N PRO A 72 6.11 10.53 24.07
CA PRO A 72 6.29 11.48 22.98
C PRO A 72 7.75 11.88 22.78
N SER A 73 8.14 12.06 21.52
CA SER A 73 9.52 12.45 21.14
C SER A 73 9.97 13.79 21.73
N GLY A 74 9.04 14.72 21.99
CA GLY A 74 9.31 16.04 22.56
C GLY A 74 9.48 16.10 24.09
N ARG A 75 9.45 14.97 24.80
CA ARG A 75 9.56 14.94 26.28
C ARG A 75 10.94 15.43 26.72
N GLN A 76 11.00 16.33 27.71
CA GLN A 76 12.24 16.94 28.23
C GLN A 76 13.38 15.93 28.53
N ASN A 77 13.04 14.71 28.99
CA ASN A 77 14.00 13.66 29.36
C ASN A 77 14.06 12.48 28.38
N ILE A 78 13.64 12.66 27.12
CA ILE A 78 13.55 11.56 26.15
C ILE A 78 14.89 10.84 25.93
N GLY A 79 16.00 11.57 25.85
CA GLY A 79 17.33 10.97 25.64
C GLY A 79 17.74 10.00 26.75
N MET A 80 17.44 10.32 28.01
CA MET A 80 17.71 9.44 29.16
C MET A 80 16.81 8.21 29.13
N ILE A 81 15.54 8.37 28.77
CA ILE A 81 14.57 7.28 28.64
C ILE A 81 15.03 6.31 27.54
N LEU A 82 15.42 6.80 26.37
CA LEU A 82 15.93 5.99 25.28
C LEU A 82 17.20 5.23 25.69
N LYS A 83 18.13 5.89 26.38
CA LYS A 83 19.35 5.25 26.89
C LYS A 83 19.04 4.10 27.86
N ASN A 84 18.11 4.32 28.80
CA ASN A 84 17.67 3.28 29.75
C ASN A 84 16.99 2.11 29.03
N ALA A 85 16.25 2.41 27.95
CA ALA A 85 15.64 1.43 27.07
C ALA A 85 16.62 0.78 26.05
N LYS A 86 17.91 1.11 26.11
CA LYS A 86 18.95 0.66 25.15
C LYS A 86 18.63 1.01 23.69
N LEU A 87 17.97 2.14 23.46
CA LEU A 87 17.64 2.68 22.15
C LEU A 87 18.61 3.81 21.79
N THR A 88 19.22 3.73 20.59
CA THR A 88 20.14 4.76 20.08
C THR A 88 19.43 5.94 19.44
N LYS A 89 18.18 5.75 19.01
CA LYS A 89 17.30 6.77 18.44
C LYS A 89 15.85 6.50 18.83
N TYR A 90 15.02 7.53 18.73
CA TYR A 90 13.57 7.38 18.91
C TYR A 90 13.00 6.43 17.86
N ASP A 91 12.21 5.47 18.30
CA ASP A 91 11.62 4.42 17.48
C ASP A 91 10.28 4.00 18.12
N GLU A 92 9.18 4.43 17.51
CA GLU A 92 7.82 4.28 18.02
C GLU A 92 7.48 2.81 18.19
N CYS A 93 7.78 1.97 17.20
CA CYS A 93 7.48 0.54 17.28
C CYS A 93 8.25 -0.14 18.41
N LYS A 94 9.53 0.20 18.61
CA LYS A 94 10.30 -0.36 19.73
C LYS A 94 9.80 0.10 21.08
N LEU A 95 9.44 1.38 21.22
CA LEU A 95 8.86 1.91 22.46
C LEU A 95 7.51 1.27 22.78
N LEU A 96 6.66 1.13 21.77
CA LEU A 96 5.37 0.45 21.86
C LEU A 96 5.55 -1.00 22.30
N TRP A 97 6.55 -1.69 21.74
CA TRP A 97 6.86 -3.06 22.10
C TRP A 97 7.35 -3.19 23.55
N LEU A 98 8.24 -2.30 24.00
CA LEU A 98 8.75 -2.31 25.38
C LEU A 98 7.64 -2.12 26.42
N SER A 99 6.61 -1.33 26.11
CA SER A 99 5.43 -1.17 26.97
C SER A 99 4.36 -2.24 26.77
N ARG A 100 4.56 -3.16 25.82
CA ARG A 100 3.53 -4.10 25.33
C ARG A 100 2.24 -3.38 24.92
N GLY A 101 2.36 -2.18 24.36
CA GLY A 101 1.22 -1.35 23.97
C GLY A 101 0.28 -0.95 25.10
N LYS A 102 0.68 -1.13 26.37
CA LYS A 102 -0.15 -0.72 27.51
C LYS A 102 -0.14 0.80 27.66
N SER A 103 -1.31 1.36 27.94
CA SER A 103 -1.50 2.77 28.28
C SER A 103 -2.34 2.90 29.54
N SER A 104 -2.37 4.10 30.14
CA SER A 104 -3.29 4.44 31.23
C SER A 104 -4.68 4.87 30.73
N GLN A 105 -4.90 4.89 29.41
CA GLN A 105 -6.13 5.38 28.80
C GLN A 105 -7.18 4.27 28.60
N ASP A 106 -6.74 3.02 28.45
CA ASP A 106 -7.61 1.86 28.29
C ASP A 106 -6.92 0.57 28.73
N SER A 107 -7.65 -0.53 28.60
CA SER A 107 -7.24 -1.87 29.01
C SER A 107 -6.63 -2.67 27.85
N CYS A 108 -6.26 -2.01 26.74
CA CYS A 108 -5.64 -2.64 25.59
C CYS A 108 -4.15 -2.96 25.81
N TYR A 109 -3.69 -4.05 25.22
CA TYR A 109 -2.28 -4.44 25.22
C TYR A 109 -1.93 -5.34 24.02
N LEU A 110 -0.63 -5.48 23.75
CA LEU A 110 -0.10 -6.24 22.62
C LEU A 110 0.51 -7.58 23.06
N LYS A 111 0.29 -8.60 22.24
CA LYS A 111 1.04 -9.86 22.24
C LYS A 111 1.69 -10.07 20.88
N ASP A 112 2.88 -10.65 20.86
CA ASP A 112 3.52 -11.10 19.62
C ASP A 112 2.65 -12.17 18.94
N VAL A 113 2.60 -12.11 17.61
CA VAL A 113 1.97 -13.14 16.78
C VAL A 113 3.05 -13.69 15.84
N LYS A 114 3.28 -14.99 15.89
CA LYS A 114 4.17 -15.65 14.91
C LYS A 114 3.47 -15.77 13.57
N GLU A 115 4.25 -15.95 12.50
CA GLU A 115 3.72 -16.05 11.15
C GLU A 115 2.73 -17.22 10.99
N GLU A 116 2.98 -18.35 11.66
CA GLU A 116 2.09 -19.51 11.63
C GLU A 116 0.81 -19.32 12.48
N GLU A 117 0.78 -18.30 13.33
CA GLU A 117 -0.32 -17.97 14.25
C GLU A 117 -1.18 -16.81 13.71
N ILE A 118 -0.87 -16.28 12.52
CA ILE A 118 -1.67 -15.24 11.88
C ILE A 118 -3.08 -15.79 11.59
N PRO A 119 -4.15 -15.12 12.05
CA PRO A 119 -5.51 -15.62 11.85
C PRO A 119 -5.91 -15.67 10.39
N GLY A 120 -6.65 -16.71 10.00
CA GLY A 120 -7.16 -16.88 8.64
C GLY A 120 -8.04 -15.73 8.15
N TRP A 121 -8.78 -15.06 9.04
CA TRP A 121 -9.59 -13.88 8.69
C TRP A 121 -8.72 -12.69 8.25
N LEU A 122 -7.52 -12.52 8.83
CA LEU A 122 -6.59 -11.47 8.43
C LEU A 122 -6.01 -11.78 7.05
N VAL A 123 -5.64 -13.05 6.82
CA VAL A 123 -5.16 -13.51 5.50
C VAL A 123 -6.23 -13.30 4.43
N ALA A 124 -7.48 -13.65 4.73
CA ALA A 124 -8.61 -13.45 3.82
C ALA A 124 -8.82 -11.96 3.49
N ARG A 125 -8.75 -11.07 4.49
CA ARG A 125 -8.87 -9.62 4.29
C ARG A 125 -7.72 -9.01 3.48
N GLN A 126 -6.55 -9.61 3.53
CA GLN A 126 -5.39 -9.18 2.74
C GLN A 126 -5.32 -9.80 1.35
N ALA A 127 -6.19 -10.77 1.04
CA ALA A 127 -6.17 -11.48 -0.23
C ALA A 127 -6.46 -10.55 -1.42
N ASP A 128 -7.29 -9.53 -1.23
CA ASP A 128 -7.62 -8.52 -2.23
C ASP A 128 -6.82 -7.22 -2.07
N ASN A 129 -5.76 -7.22 -1.26
CA ASN A 129 -4.89 -6.05 -1.17
C ASN A 129 -4.27 -5.73 -2.53
N ILE A 130 -4.10 -4.44 -2.78
CA ILE A 130 -3.51 -3.94 -4.02
C ILE A 130 -2.02 -4.29 -4.00
N TYR A 131 -1.51 -4.97 -5.02
CA TYR A 131 -0.06 -5.21 -5.13
C TYR A 131 0.61 -4.27 -6.10
N GLU A 132 -0.11 -3.84 -7.15
CA GLU A 132 0.37 -2.88 -8.13
C GLU A 132 -0.81 -2.03 -8.63
N SER A 133 -0.53 -0.79 -9.02
CA SER A 133 -1.52 0.05 -9.67
C SER A 133 -0.86 1.04 -10.60
N PHE A 134 -1.55 1.41 -11.68
CA PHE A 134 -1.02 2.35 -12.67
C PHE A 134 -2.14 3.18 -13.32
N PRO A 135 -1.83 4.41 -13.76
CA PRO A 135 -2.75 5.21 -14.56
C PRO A 135 -3.05 4.55 -15.90
N TYR A 136 -4.31 4.62 -16.33
CA TYR A 136 -4.76 4.08 -17.62
C TYR A 136 -5.18 5.18 -18.59
N MET A 137 -6.29 5.89 -18.30
CA MET A 137 -6.79 7.00 -19.11
C MET A 137 -7.63 7.96 -18.27
N ASP A 138 -7.60 9.26 -18.54
CA ASP A 138 -8.59 10.25 -18.07
C ASP A 138 -9.03 10.14 -16.60
N GLY A 139 -8.10 10.17 -15.66
CA GLY A 139 -8.44 10.08 -14.24
C GLY A 139 -8.72 8.65 -13.74
N ARG A 140 -8.50 7.63 -14.58
CA ARG A 140 -8.72 6.23 -14.26
C ARG A 140 -7.41 5.50 -14.00
N ILE A 141 -7.50 4.51 -13.14
CA ILE A 141 -6.37 3.65 -12.77
C ILE A 141 -6.79 2.20 -12.89
N ILE A 142 -5.81 1.33 -13.09
CA ILE A 142 -5.95 -0.10 -12.87
C ILE A 142 -5.30 -0.43 -11.52
N CYS A 143 -5.99 -1.22 -10.71
CA CYS A 143 -5.47 -1.85 -9.51
C CYS A 143 -5.36 -3.36 -9.75
N LEU A 144 -4.17 -3.89 -9.55
CA LEU A 144 -3.89 -5.32 -9.59
C LEU A 144 -3.86 -5.85 -8.15
N LEU A 145 -4.65 -6.88 -7.87
CA LEU A 145 -4.89 -7.39 -6.51
C LEU A 145 -4.16 -8.71 -6.26
N LYS A 146 -3.79 -8.97 -5.00
CA LYS A 146 -3.00 -10.15 -4.62
C LYS A 146 -3.67 -11.49 -4.93
N ASN A 147 -4.99 -11.51 -5.05
CA ASN A 147 -5.79 -12.67 -5.45
C ASN A 147 -5.83 -12.89 -6.98
N ASP A 148 -4.93 -12.25 -7.73
CA ASP A 148 -4.81 -12.33 -9.20
C ASP A 148 -5.97 -11.68 -9.96
N THR A 149 -6.85 -10.92 -9.29
CA THR A 149 -7.88 -10.12 -9.95
C THR A 149 -7.37 -8.73 -10.32
N SER A 150 -8.00 -8.13 -11.33
CA SER A 150 -7.72 -6.75 -11.77
C SER A 150 -8.99 -5.92 -11.70
N MET A 151 -8.85 -4.65 -11.35
CA MET A 151 -9.98 -3.73 -11.19
C MET A 151 -9.66 -2.38 -11.81
N GLU A 152 -10.59 -1.82 -12.56
CA GLU A 152 -10.53 -0.44 -13.03
C GLU A 152 -11.25 0.47 -12.05
N VAL A 153 -10.65 1.60 -11.70
CA VAL A 153 -11.24 2.60 -10.82
C VAL A 153 -11.25 3.96 -11.52
N ASP A 154 -12.43 4.57 -11.58
CA ASP A 154 -12.60 5.96 -11.99
C ASP A 154 -12.45 6.88 -10.78
N LEU A 155 -11.31 7.56 -10.66
CA LEU A 155 -11.00 8.38 -9.49
C LEU A 155 -11.92 9.59 -9.35
N THR A 156 -12.66 9.97 -10.40
CA THR A 156 -13.65 11.04 -10.30
C THR A 156 -14.79 10.68 -9.34
N LYS A 157 -15.11 9.39 -9.22
CA LYS A 157 -16.12 8.87 -8.29
C LYS A 157 -15.65 8.85 -6.85
N CYS A 158 -14.34 8.89 -6.62
CA CYS A 158 -13.74 8.88 -5.29
C CYS A 158 -13.52 10.30 -4.73
N ILE A 159 -13.90 11.37 -5.46
CA ILE A 159 -13.65 12.76 -5.04
C ILE A 159 -14.43 13.13 -3.78
N ASP A 160 -15.64 12.60 -3.59
CA ASP A 160 -16.44 12.91 -2.41
C ASP A 160 -15.77 12.40 -1.13
N ASP A 161 -15.17 11.20 -1.17
CA ASP A 161 -14.38 10.65 -0.06
C ASP A 161 -12.99 11.29 0.05
N VAL A 162 -12.36 11.62 -1.09
CA VAL A 162 -11.01 12.19 -1.16
C VAL A 162 -10.99 13.44 -2.07
N PRO A 163 -11.41 14.63 -1.57
CA PRO A 163 -11.53 15.84 -2.39
C PRO A 163 -10.24 16.28 -3.09
N LYS A 164 -9.08 15.94 -2.52
CA LYS A 164 -7.77 16.23 -3.10
C LYS A 164 -7.51 15.51 -4.43
N LEU A 165 -8.28 14.47 -4.78
CA LEU A 165 -8.17 13.80 -6.07
C LEU A 165 -8.47 14.73 -7.25
N TYR A 166 -9.26 15.78 -7.05
CA TYR A 166 -9.53 16.77 -8.10
C TYR A 166 -8.25 17.39 -8.68
N SER A 167 -7.24 17.65 -7.85
CA SER A 167 -5.96 18.21 -8.32
C SER A 167 -5.07 17.15 -8.98
N VAL A 168 -5.17 15.89 -8.55
CA VAL A 168 -4.44 14.76 -9.14
C VAL A 168 -4.94 14.50 -10.56
N ILE A 169 -6.26 14.41 -10.75
CA ILE A 169 -6.88 14.08 -12.05
C ILE A 169 -6.54 15.13 -13.11
N LYS A 170 -6.39 16.39 -12.72
CA LYS A 170 -6.04 17.49 -13.63
C LYS A 170 -4.55 17.62 -13.93
N ASN A 171 -3.70 16.86 -13.26
CA ASN A 171 -2.26 17.00 -13.35
C ASN A 171 -1.61 15.65 -13.61
N GLU A 172 -1.26 15.42 -14.88
CA GLU A 172 -0.63 14.18 -15.33
C GLU A 172 0.64 13.83 -14.53
N ARG A 173 1.45 14.82 -14.14
CA ARG A 173 2.63 14.59 -13.31
C ARG A 173 2.28 14.08 -11.91
N LEU A 174 1.18 14.55 -11.31
CA LEU A 174 0.71 14.01 -10.03
C LEU A 174 0.15 12.60 -10.21
N MET A 175 -0.59 12.37 -11.29
CA MET A 175 -1.15 11.06 -11.64
C MET A 175 -0.05 10.02 -11.84
N SER A 176 1.02 10.35 -12.56
CA SER A 176 2.18 9.48 -12.77
C SER A 176 3.00 9.22 -11.50
N GLY A 177 2.76 10.00 -10.44
CA GLY A 177 3.34 9.79 -9.11
C GLY A 177 2.56 8.81 -8.23
N LEU A 178 1.64 8.04 -8.81
CA LEU A 178 0.89 7.00 -8.15
C LEU A 178 1.82 5.89 -7.64
N THR A 179 1.63 5.49 -6.39
CA THR A 179 2.28 4.32 -5.80
C THR A 179 1.30 3.57 -4.90
N VAL A 180 1.50 2.26 -4.77
CA VAL A 180 0.77 1.42 -3.82
C VAL A 180 1.31 1.65 -2.41
N ASP A 181 0.43 1.79 -1.42
CA ASP A 181 0.85 1.91 -0.03
C ASP A 181 1.32 0.58 0.56
N SER A 182 2.04 0.68 1.68
CA SER A 182 2.45 -0.39 2.57
C SER A 182 1.40 -1.49 2.71
N GLY A 183 1.74 -2.68 2.22
CA GLY A 183 0.87 -3.85 2.35
C GLY A 183 -0.30 -3.92 1.39
N GLY A 184 -0.56 -2.86 0.60
CA GLY A 184 -1.66 -2.81 -0.36
C GLY A 184 -2.99 -2.31 0.20
N TYR A 185 -2.94 -1.50 1.26
CA TYR A 185 -4.11 -0.93 1.94
C TYR A 185 -4.70 0.30 1.25
N GLY A 186 -4.13 0.70 0.13
CA GLY A 186 -4.57 1.81 -0.69
C GLY A 186 -3.48 2.21 -1.66
N ILE A 187 -3.66 3.40 -2.23
CA ILE A 187 -2.69 4.05 -3.11
C ILE A 187 -2.40 5.45 -2.60
N THR A 188 -1.26 5.99 -3.00
CA THR A 188 -0.89 7.38 -2.72
C THR A 188 -0.36 8.05 -3.96
N PHE A 189 -0.65 9.35 -4.09
CA PHE A 189 -0.04 10.21 -5.11
C PHE A 189 1.01 11.09 -4.44
N ASN A 190 2.27 10.93 -4.86
CA ASN A 190 3.43 11.66 -4.31
C ASN A 190 3.55 11.60 -2.77
N GLY A 191 3.07 10.52 -2.15
CA GLY A 191 3.11 10.32 -0.70
C GLY A 191 2.13 11.18 0.12
N ASN A 192 1.37 12.08 -0.52
CA ASN A 192 0.59 13.11 0.18
C ASN A 192 -0.93 12.93 0.08
N ILE A 193 -1.40 12.30 -0.99
CA ILE A 193 -2.84 12.12 -1.25
C ILE A 193 -3.10 10.63 -1.24
N PHE A 194 -3.61 10.14 -0.11
CA PHE A 194 -3.90 8.73 0.10
C PHE A 194 -5.36 8.42 -0.22
N VAL A 195 -5.59 7.31 -0.90
CA VAL A 195 -6.93 6.74 -1.16
C VAL A 195 -6.95 5.33 -0.60
N GLU A 196 -7.86 5.07 0.33
CA GLU A 196 -8.01 3.76 0.97
C GLU A 196 -8.49 2.69 -0.01
N LYS A 197 -8.01 1.46 0.15
CA LYS A 197 -8.46 0.28 -0.62
C LYS A 197 -9.98 0.17 -0.63
N ARG A 198 -10.64 0.38 0.52
CA ARG A 198 -12.10 0.30 0.64
C ARG A 198 -12.81 1.21 -0.38
N ILE A 199 -12.39 2.47 -0.48
CA ILE A 199 -12.97 3.45 -1.41
C ILE A 199 -12.74 2.99 -2.87
N LEU A 200 -11.55 2.45 -3.16
CA LEU A 200 -11.22 1.93 -4.49
C LEU A 200 -12.05 0.71 -4.86
N VAL A 201 -12.27 -0.22 -3.94
CA VAL A 201 -13.09 -1.42 -4.15
C VAL A 201 -14.57 -1.07 -4.30
N GLU A 202 -15.09 -0.12 -3.51
CA GLU A 202 -16.48 0.34 -3.61
C GLU A 202 -16.79 1.02 -4.95
N ASN A 203 -15.82 1.70 -5.54
CA ASN A 203 -15.97 2.45 -6.81
C ASN A 203 -15.41 1.72 -8.03
N GLY A 204 -14.78 0.57 -7.83
CA GLY A 204 -14.05 -0.15 -8.86
C GLY A 204 -14.92 -1.17 -9.60
N VAL A 205 -14.53 -1.44 -10.85
CA VAL A 205 -15.14 -2.45 -11.70
C VAL A 205 -14.12 -3.55 -11.96
N VAL A 206 -14.44 -4.77 -11.53
CA VAL A 206 -13.59 -5.94 -11.78
C VAL A 206 -13.50 -6.18 -13.28
N LEU A 207 -12.28 -6.29 -13.79
CA LEU A 207 -12.03 -6.58 -15.19
C LEU A 207 -11.99 -8.09 -15.43
N PRO A 208 -12.45 -8.57 -16.60
CA PRO A 208 -12.40 -9.99 -16.96
C PRO A 208 -10.99 -10.43 -17.39
N ILE A 209 -9.95 -9.95 -16.69
CA ILE A 209 -8.55 -10.26 -16.92
C ILE A 209 -7.83 -10.46 -15.59
N TYR A 210 -6.89 -11.41 -15.58
CA TYR A 210 -6.09 -11.70 -14.40
C TYR A 210 -4.88 -10.77 -14.31
N ALA A 211 -4.45 -10.50 -13.09
CA ALA A 211 -3.33 -9.61 -12.83
C ALA A 211 -2.02 -10.14 -13.43
N LYS A 212 -1.79 -11.47 -13.38
CA LYS A 212 -0.67 -12.15 -14.03
C LYS A 212 -0.57 -11.95 -15.55
N VAL A 213 -1.66 -11.52 -16.21
CA VAL A 213 -1.63 -11.21 -17.65
C VAL A 213 -0.67 -10.05 -17.91
N PHE A 214 -0.59 -9.07 -17.01
CA PHE A 214 0.33 -7.94 -17.13
C PHE A 214 1.79 -8.38 -16.97
N ASP A 215 2.08 -9.30 -16.04
CA ASP A 215 3.41 -9.91 -15.90
C ASP A 215 3.79 -10.70 -17.15
N SER A 216 2.86 -11.49 -17.68
CA SER A 216 3.04 -12.25 -18.92
C SER A 216 3.28 -11.32 -20.11
N PHE A 217 2.53 -10.23 -20.21
CA PHE A 217 2.71 -9.22 -21.25
C PHE A 217 4.11 -8.59 -21.16
N ALA A 218 4.52 -8.12 -19.98
CA ALA A 218 5.85 -7.55 -19.77
C ALA A 218 6.96 -8.55 -20.13
N LYS A 219 6.80 -9.82 -19.75
CA LYS A 219 7.80 -10.87 -19.99
C LYS A 219 7.94 -11.25 -21.47
N HIS A 220 6.86 -11.24 -22.24
CA HIS A 220 6.84 -11.78 -23.59
C HIS A 220 6.76 -10.73 -24.71
N CYS A 221 6.26 -9.54 -24.39
CA CYS A 221 5.98 -8.49 -25.37
C CYS A 221 6.86 -7.25 -25.20
N VAL A 222 7.55 -7.08 -24.07
CA VAL A 222 8.49 -5.98 -23.86
C VAL A 222 9.91 -6.50 -24.01
N ILE A 223 10.69 -5.86 -24.87
CA ILE A 223 12.09 -6.24 -25.16
C ILE A 223 13.02 -5.05 -24.93
N ASN A 224 14.26 -5.34 -24.55
CA ASN A 224 15.28 -4.32 -24.36
C ASN A 224 16.02 -3.98 -25.67
N THR A 225 16.92 -3.00 -25.59
CA THR A 225 17.74 -2.54 -26.71
C THR A 225 18.59 -3.65 -27.35
N THR A 226 19.10 -4.59 -26.57
CA THR A 226 19.91 -5.71 -27.08
C THR A 226 19.06 -6.67 -27.89
N GLU A 227 17.92 -7.10 -27.33
CA GLU A 227 16.97 -7.97 -28.02
C GLU A 227 16.43 -7.33 -29.30
N ALA A 228 16.17 -6.03 -29.30
CA ALA A 228 15.72 -5.30 -30.49
C ALA A 228 16.80 -5.27 -31.59
N CYS A 229 18.07 -5.04 -31.24
CA CYS A 229 19.18 -5.09 -32.19
C CYS A 229 19.33 -6.48 -32.82
N ASP A 230 19.18 -7.54 -32.02
CA ASP A 230 19.28 -8.93 -32.49
C ASP A 230 18.17 -9.26 -33.49
N ILE A 231 16.94 -8.80 -33.23
CA ILE A 231 15.79 -9.00 -34.14
C ILE A 231 15.96 -8.24 -35.46
N LEU A 232 16.45 -7.00 -35.40
CA LEU A 232 16.65 -6.15 -36.59
C LEU A 232 17.97 -6.40 -37.31
N GLU A 233 18.80 -7.33 -36.80
CA GLU A 233 20.17 -7.58 -37.25
C GLU A 233 20.99 -6.28 -37.40
N CYS A 234 20.84 -5.36 -36.44
CA CYS A 234 21.40 -4.01 -36.53
C CYS A 234 22.24 -3.62 -35.31
N THR A 235 23.00 -2.52 -35.44
CA THR A 235 23.77 -1.99 -34.31
C THR A 235 22.91 -1.07 -33.43
N ARG A 236 23.34 -0.86 -32.18
CA ARG A 236 22.71 0.12 -31.27
C ARG A 236 22.68 1.55 -31.87
N GLN A 237 23.65 1.90 -32.73
CA GLN A 237 23.66 3.19 -33.42
C GLN A 237 22.53 3.29 -34.46
N ASN A 238 22.29 2.22 -35.22
CA ASN A 238 21.19 2.15 -36.19
C ASN A 238 19.83 2.15 -35.49
N LEU A 239 19.69 1.40 -34.40
CA LEU A 239 18.48 1.44 -33.57
C LEU A 239 18.22 2.86 -33.05
N GLY A 240 19.27 3.55 -32.57
CA GLY A 240 19.17 4.95 -32.15
C GLY A 240 18.79 5.90 -33.30
N TYR A 241 19.18 5.60 -34.54
CA TYR A 241 18.71 6.34 -35.72
C TYR A 241 17.22 6.10 -35.97
N PHE A 242 16.73 4.86 -35.90
CA PHE A 242 15.30 4.56 -36.04
C PHE A 242 14.43 5.29 -35.01
N VAL A 243 14.86 5.32 -33.75
CA VAL A 243 14.18 6.10 -32.71
C VAL A 243 14.17 7.60 -33.03
N LYS A 244 15.30 8.15 -33.49
CA LYS A 244 15.38 9.58 -33.88
C LYS A 244 14.53 9.94 -35.10
N GLN A 245 14.25 8.97 -35.97
CA GLN A 245 13.40 9.14 -37.16
C GLN A 245 11.93 8.78 -36.89
N GLU A 246 11.54 8.52 -35.62
CA GLU A 246 10.18 8.10 -35.25
C GLU A 246 9.72 6.81 -35.95
N LEU A 247 10.67 5.94 -36.30
CA LEU A 247 10.40 4.62 -36.89
C LEU A 247 10.23 3.53 -35.82
N LEU A 248 10.71 3.80 -34.60
CA LEU A 248 10.53 2.95 -33.42
C LEU A 248 10.28 3.83 -32.20
N HIS A 249 9.33 3.43 -31.36
CA HIS A 249 8.87 4.20 -30.22
C HIS A 249 9.18 3.47 -28.91
N PRO A 250 10.24 3.86 -28.18
CA PRO A 250 10.50 3.30 -26.86
C PRO A 250 9.32 3.54 -25.92
N ILE A 251 8.87 2.51 -25.19
CA ILE A 251 7.81 2.64 -24.18
C ILE A 251 8.31 3.26 -22.86
N LYS A 252 9.63 3.28 -22.64
CA LYS A 252 10.30 4.05 -21.59
C LYS A 252 11.61 4.62 -22.11
N THR A 253 11.76 5.94 -22.02
CA THR A 253 12.91 6.70 -22.53
C THR A 253 13.89 7.16 -21.44
N ASP A 254 13.44 7.23 -20.18
CA ASP A 254 14.23 7.76 -19.06
C ASP A 254 15.09 6.70 -18.34
N TRP A 255 15.21 5.52 -18.95
CA TRP A 255 15.98 4.40 -18.41
C TRP A 255 17.39 4.42 -18.98
N LYS A 256 18.31 3.69 -18.32
CA LYS A 256 19.67 3.49 -18.84
C LYS A 256 19.66 2.87 -20.24
N GLU A 257 18.63 2.11 -20.56
CA GLU A 257 18.39 1.52 -21.87
C GLU A 257 16.92 1.68 -22.26
N ASN A 258 16.67 1.87 -23.55
CA ASN A 258 15.33 1.89 -24.11
C ASN A 258 14.72 0.48 -24.07
N VAL A 259 13.41 0.44 -23.86
CA VAL A 259 12.57 -0.76 -23.99
C VAL A 259 11.48 -0.52 -25.03
N PHE A 260 11.12 -1.57 -25.76
CA PHE A 260 10.23 -1.50 -26.92
C PHE A 260 9.15 -2.58 -26.83
N LEU A 261 8.06 -2.39 -27.56
CA LEU A 261 7.14 -3.47 -27.85
C LEU A 261 7.74 -4.37 -28.93
N LYS A 262 7.84 -5.66 -28.64
CA LYS A 262 8.35 -6.67 -29.57
C LYS A 262 7.62 -6.62 -30.91
N GLY A 263 6.30 -6.47 -30.88
CA GLY A 263 5.46 -6.41 -32.08
C GLY A 263 5.85 -5.28 -33.02
N GLU A 264 6.16 -4.10 -32.47
CA GLU A 264 6.60 -2.94 -33.26
C GLU A 264 7.94 -3.23 -33.94
N VAL A 265 8.92 -3.73 -33.18
CA VAL A 265 10.24 -4.08 -33.71
C VAL A 265 10.15 -5.13 -34.82
N THR A 266 9.33 -6.16 -34.65
CA THR A 266 9.13 -7.20 -35.68
C THR A 266 8.29 -6.74 -36.87
N SER A 267 7.54 -5.65 -36.75
CA SER A 267 6.77 -5.10 -37.87
C SER A 267 7.61 -4.18 -38.76
N SER A 268 8.77 -3.74 -38.27
CA SER A 268 9.70 -2.86 -38.99
C SER A 268 10.74 -3.62 -39.82
N THR A 269 10.75 -4.97 -39.77
CA THR A 269 11.45 -5.85 -40.72
C THR A 269 10.57 -6.21 -41.90
#